data_AF-A0A0P5V7Z0-F1
#
_entry.id   AF-A0A0P5V7Z0-F1
#
_cell.length_a   1.000
_cell.length_b   1.000
_cell.length_c   1.000
_cell.angle_alpha   90.00
_cell.angle_beta   90.00
_cell.angle_gamma   90.00
#
_symmetry.space_group_name_H-M   'P 1'
#
loop_
_entity.id
_entity.type
_entity.pdbx_description
1 polymer ?
#
loop_
_entity_poly.entity_id
_entity_poly.type
_entity_poly.pdbx_seq_one_letter_code
_entity_poly.pdbx_strand_id
1 'polypeptide(L)'
;MDERAFITQNGTEGIEIIDLACHKIPLHRSQIQINFSDNFSNKSDTWIEKSVKLIWDEKCQENNRLYNKSKFRFDSIAICNDHQIVINLGLTTYMELIGTNCHPFGKELVLHGMKCFKNGRSCLADPLGVGCLLLTADEKFLFLKRAMWTGEDKGKLDRPGGHPEPDNVSLAIQSWTEEECRKPENLRRIRDEIFDSVIHEE
;
A
#
# COMPACT_ATOMS: atom_id res chain seq x y z
N MET A 1 -23.31 13.63 6.56
CA MET A 1 -22.35 12.53 6.52
C MET A 1 -21.42 12.79 7.68
N ASP A 2 -21.50 11.98 8.72
CA ASP A 2 -20.81 12.21 9.99
C ASP A 2 -19.38 11.69 9.83
N GLU A 3 -18.44 12.57 9.44
CA GLU A 3 -17.03 12.23 9.26
C GLU A 3 -16.41 11.93 10.63
N ARG A 4 -16.40 10.64 11.00
CA ARG A 4 -15.58 10.17 12.12
C ARG A 4 -14.14 10.07 11.63
N ALA A 5 -13.35 11.10 11.91
CA ALA A 5 -11.90 11.04 11.74
C ALA A 5 -11.31 10.02 12.72
N PHE A 6 -10.78 8.91 12.20
CA PHE A 6 -10.01 7.95 12.99
C PHE A 6 -8.55 8.39 13.03
N ILE A 7 -8.03 8.64 14.23
CA ILE A 7 -6.62 9.04 14.43
C ILE A 7 -5.75 7.78 14.35
N THR A 8 -4.78 7.76 13.44
CA THR A 8 -3.79 6.68 13.35
C THR A 8 -2.83 6.72 14.55
N GLN A 9 -2.26 5.57 14.94
CA GLN A 9 -1.44 5.45 16.17
C GLN A 9 -0.23 6.42 16.24
N ASN A 10 0.23 6.95 15.09
CA ASN A 10 1.38 7.84 15.00
C ASN A 10 1.02 9.34 14.88
N GLY A 11 -0.27 9.69 14.92
CA GLY A 11 -0.73 11.07 14.80
C GLY A 11 -0.50 11.69 13.41
N THR A 12 -0.33 10.84 12.40
CA THR A 12 -0.55 11.20 10.99
C THR A 12 -2.06 11.33 10.75
N GLU A 13 -2.46 12.34 9.98
CA GLU A 13 -3.86 12.73 9.71
C GLU A 13 -4.77 11.55 9.36
N GLY A 14 -6.08 11.74 9.62
CA GLY A 14 -7.07 10.68 9.80
C GLY A 14 -7.25 9.73 8.63
N ILE A 15 -7.82 8.57 8.93
CA ILE A 15 -8.20 7.58 7.91
C ILE A 15 -9.23 8.22 6.97
N GLU A 16 -8.88 8.39 5.71
CA GLU A 16 -9.82 8.70 4.65
C GLU A 16 -10.51 7.40 4.22
N ILE A 17 -11.84 7.38 4.31
CA ILE A 17 -12.66 6.26 3.83
C ILE A 17 -13.40 6.74 2.60
N ILE A 18 -13.02 6.19 1.44
CA ILE A 18 -13.71 6.46 0.18
C ILE A 18 -14.66 5.28 -0.08
N ASP A 19 -15.97 5.54 -0.07
CA ASP A 19 -16.96 4.56 -0.52
C ASP A 19 -16.99 4.55 -2.06
N LEU A 20 -16.45 3.46 -2.63
CA LEU A 20 -16.40 3.26 -4.07
C LEU A 20 -17.61 2.48 -4.61
N ALA A 21 -18.53 2.05 -3.73
CA ALA A 21 -19.73 1.33 -4.16
C ALA A 21 -20.72 2.28 -4.86
N CYS A 22 -21.30 1.83 -5.96
CA CYS A 22 -22.35 2.56 -6.65
C CYS A 22 -23.71 2.03 -6.22
N HIS A 23 -24.55 2.86 -5.58
CA HIS A 23 -25.86 2.44 -5.07
C HIS A 23 -25.81 1.20 -4.15
N LYS A 24 -24.76 1.07 -3.34
CA LYS A 24 -24.48 -0.11 -2.49
C LYS A 24 -24.16 -1.40 -3.26
N ILE A 25 -23.89 -1.29 -4.56
CA ILE A 25 -23.41 -2.39 -5.39
C ILE A 25 -21.88 -2.39 -5.35
N PRO A 26 -21.23 -3.49 -4.92
CA PRO A 26 -19.78 -3.61 -4.96
C PRO A 26 -19.26 -3.51 -6.39
N LEU A 27 -18.05 -2.96 -6.55
CA LEU A 27 -17.39 -2.94 -7.84
C LEU A 27 -16.90 -4.34 -8.22
N HIS A 28 -17.15 -4.70 -9.47
CA HIS A 28 -16.59 -5.90 -10.06
C HIS A 28 -15.13 -5.67 -10.48
N ARG A 29 -14.31 -6.73 -10.47
CA ARG A 29 -12.90 -6.71 -10.91
C ARG A 29 -12.71 -6.08 -12.29
N SER A 30 -13.66 -6.26 -13.19
CA SER A 30 -13.63 -5.67 -14.55
C SER A 30 -13.84 -4.16 -14.59
N GLN A 31 -14.39 -3.56 -13.52
CA GLN A 31 -14.57 -2.12 -13.39
C GLN A 31 -13.32 -1.43 -12.84
N ILE A 32 -12.30 -2.19 -12.44
CA ILE A 32 -11.04 -1.67 -11.92
C ILE A 32 -9.95 -1.84 -12.97
N GLN A 33 -9.32 -0.72 -13.28
CA GLN A 33 -8.14 -0.61 -14.13
C GLN A 33 -6.93 -0.20 -13.29
N ILE A 34 -5.76 -0.61 -13.75
CA ILE A 34 -4.48 -0.23 -13.15
C ILE A 34 -3.80 0.74 -14.10
N ASN A 35 -3.26 1.81 -13.54
CA ASN A 35 -2.30 2.67 -14.20
C ASN A 35 -0.99 2.58 -13.42
N PHE A 36 0.02 1.96 -14.01
CA PHE A 36 1.28 1.69 -13.36
C PHE A 36 2.39 2.56 -13.96
N SER A 37 3.15 3.26 -13.12
CA SER A 37 4.25 4.11 -13.55
C SER A 37 5.19 4.41 -12.39
N ASP A 38 6.47 4.58 -12.69
CA ASP A 38 7.45 5.08 -11.72
C ASP A 38 7.15 6.52 -11.25
N ASN A 39 6.37 7.27 -12.03
CA ASN A 39 5.89 8.58 -11.59
C ASN A 39 5.01 8.51 -10.33
N PHE A 40 4.38 7.35 -10.08
CA PHE A 40 3.58 7.06 -8.89
C PHE A 40 4.39 6.40 -7.77
N SER A 41 5.70 6.16 -7.96
CA SER A 41 6.61 5.74 -6.88
C SER A 41 6.91 6.91 -5.94
N ASN A 42 7.34 6.60 -4.71
CA ASN A 42 7.67 7.64 -3.73
C ASN A 42 8.84 8.49 -4.22
N LYS A 43 8.73 9.80 -4.04
CA LYS A 43 9.79 10.76 -4.35
C LYS A 43 10.78 10.78 -3.20
N SER A 44 12.06 10.68 -3.54
CA SER A 44 13.13 10.66 -2.57
C SER A 44 14.24 11.63 -2.98
N ASP A 45 14.73 12.37 -2.00
CA ASP A 45 15.98 13.11 -2.11
C ASP A 45 17.08 12.32 -1.41
N THR A 46 18.35 12.58 -1.74
CA THR A 46 19.49 11.86 -1.16
C THR A 46 19.52 11.85 0.38
N TRP A 47 19.01 12.89 1.04
CA TRP A 47 18.95 12.94 2.50
C TRP A 47 17.86 12.02 3.06
N ILE A 48 16.72 11.86 2.37
CA ILE A 48 15.64 10.93 2.72
C ILE A 48 16.14 9.50 2.59
N GLU A 49 16.79 9.17 1.46
CA GLU A 49 17.37 7.84 1.20
C GLU A 49 18.36 7.43 2.31
N LYS A 50 19.23 8.36 2.72
CA LYS A 50 20.19 8.14 3.80
C LYS A 50 19.50 7.91 5.14
N SER A 51 18.49 8.71 5.47
CA SER A 51 17.73 8.55 6.72
C SER A 51 16.99 7.21 6.75
N VAL A 52 16.30 6.84 5.66
CA VAL A 52 15.61 5.54 5.52
C VAL A 52 16.58 4.39 5.70
N LYS A 53 17.76 4.46 5.07
CA LYS A 53 18.80 3.43 5.18
C LYS A 53 19.32 3.30 6.61
N LEU A 54 19.58 4.41 7.29
CA LEU A 54 20.03 4.41 8.69
C LEU A 54 18.99 3.76 9.61
N ILE A 55 17.72 4.18 9.51
CA ILE A 55 16.61 3.64 10.31
C ILE A 55 16.46 2.13 10.07
N TRP A 56 16.56 1.70 8.82
CA TRP A 56 16.48 0.28 8.47
C TRP A 56 17.62 -0.55 9.05
N ASP A 57 18.85 -0.05 8.98
CA ASP A 57 20.03 -0.74 9.52
C ASP A 57 19.94 -0.88 11.03
N GLU A 58 19.48 0.15 11.75
CA GLU A 58 19.18 0.08 13.18
C GLU A 58 18.10 -0.97 13.46
N LYS A 59 17.02 -1.01 12.67
CA LYS A 59 15.93 -1.99 12.86
C LYS A 59 16.39 -3.43 12.62
N CYS A 60 17.25 -3.66 11.63
CA CYS A 60 17.83 -4.97 11.34
C CYS A 60 18.74 -5.47 12.48
N GLN A 61 19.41 -4.55 13.21
CA GLN A 61 20.20 -4.93 14.39
C GLN A 61 19.32 -5.42 15.54
N GLU A 62 18.12 -4.86 15.71
CA GLU A 62 17.15 -5.30 16.72
C GLU A 62 16.44 -6.61 16.36
N ASN A 63 16.22 -6.86 15.07
CA ASN A 63 15.49 -8.02 14.58
C ASN A 63 16.10 -8.57 13.28
N ASN A 64 16.88 -9.65 13.43
CA ASN A 64 17.55 -10.33 12.33
C ASN A 64 16.63 -11.10 11.37
N ARG A 65 15.32 -11.13 11.63
CA ARG A 65 14.32 -11.74 10.73
C ARG A 65 13.75 -10.76 9.71
N LEU A 66 14.09 -9.47 9.82
CA LEU A 66 13.66 -8.47 8.86
C LEU A 66 14.42 -8.64 7.55
N TYR A 67 13.69 -8.59 6.45
CA TYR A 67 14.24 -8.56 5.10
C TYR A 67 13.47 -7.54 4.28
N ASN A 68 14.16 -6.91 3.34
CA ASN A 68 13.52 -5.93 2.47
C ASN A 68 12.84 -6.62 1.29
N LYS A 69 11.69 -6.11 0.87
CA LYS A 69 10.93 -6.62 -0.27
C LYS A 69 10.19 -5.50 -0.98
N SER A 70 10.02 -5.61 -2.28
CA SER A 70 9.22 -4.67 -3.08
C SER A 70 7.73 -4.81 -2.76
N LYS A 71 7.01 -3.70 -2.77
CA LYS A 71 5.56 -3.60 -2.61
C LYS A 71 5.01 -2.61 -3.63
N PHE A 72 3.74 -2.74 -4.00
CA PHE A 72 3.08 -1.69 -4.80
C PHE A 72 2.86 -0.46 -3.93
N ARG A 73 3.20 0.72 -4.44
CA ARG A 73 2.84 1.99 -3.80
C ARG A 73 1.47 2.43 -4.30
N PHE A 74 0.55 2.73 -3.38
CA PHE A 74 -0.68 3.42 -3.70
C PHE A 74 -0.41 4.93 -3.83
N ASP A 75 -0.70 5.49 -5.01
CA ASP A 75 -0.56 6.93 -5.23
C ASP A 75 -1.90 7.64 -5.14
N SER A 76 -2.87 7.19 -5.94
CA SER A 76 -4.16 7.84 -6.06
C SER A 76 -5.19 6.95 -6.73
N ILE A 77 -6.45 7.37 -6.64
CA ILE A 77 -7.58 6.75 -7.32
C ILE A 77 -8.28 7.79 -8.19
N ALA A 78 -8.63 7.43 -9.41
CA ALA A 78 -9.47 8.23 -10.28
C ALA A 78 -10.78 7.51 -10.55
N ILE A 79 -11.88 8.22 -10.33
CA ILE A 79 -13.23 7.74 -10.62
C ILE A 79 -13.63 8.30 -11.99
N CYS A 80 -13.75 7.43 -12.99
CA CYS A 80 -14.16 7.79 -14.34
C CYS A 80 -15.69 7.73 -14.48
N ASN A 81 -16.17 8.22 -15.63
CA ASN A 81 -17.56 8.05 -16.02
C ASN A 81 -17.93 6.54 -16.04
N ASP A 82 -19.20 6.23 -15.78
CA ASP A 82 -19.72 4.85 -15.69
C ASP A 82 -19.15 3.99 -14.53
N HIS A 83 -18.65 4.63 -13.47
CA HIS A 83 -18.11 3.97 -12.27
C HIS A 83 -16.95 3.02 -12.55
N GLN A 84 -16.20 3.28 -13.62
CA GLN A 84 -14.90 2.68 -13.82
C GLN A 84 -13.87 3.38 -12.93
N ILE A 85 -13.03 2.60 -12.28
CA ILE A 85 -12.01 3.07 -11.37
C ILE A 85 -10.64 2.80 -11.96
N VAL A 86 -9.77 3.80 -11.89
CA VAL A 86 -8.34 3.65 -12.17
C VAL A 86 -7.57 3.81 -10.88
N ILE A 87 -6.80 2.79 -10.51
CA ILE A 87 -5.87 2.84 -9.38
C ILE A 87 -4.49 3.16 -9.93
N ASN A 88 -3.92 4.29 -9.52
CA ASN A 88 -2.58 4.70 -9.88
C ASN A 88 -1.57 4.09 -8.91
N LEU A 89 -0.65 3.28 -9.43
CA LEU A 89 0.30 2.51 -8.64
C LEU A 89 1.73 2.75 -9.09
N GLY A 90 2.62 2.85 -8.12
CA GLY A 90 4.07 2.81 -8.32
C GLY A 90 4.69 1.64 -7.57
N LEU A 91 6.00 1.74 -7.34
CA LEU A 91 6.72 0.81 -6.48
C LEU A 91 7.22 1.51 -5.22
N THR A 92 7.35 0.70 -4.17
CA THR A 92 8.04 1.05 -2.94
C THR A 92 8.61 -0.24 -2.33
N THR A 93 9.15 -0.16 -1.13
CA THR A 93 9.74 -1.28 -0.41
C THR A 93 9.33 -1.28 1.06
N TYR A 94 9.42 -2.46 1.69
CA TYR A 94 9.20 -2.59 3.13
C TYR A 94 10.21 -1.75 3.94
N MET A 95 11.45 -1.63 3.47
CA MET A 95 12.45 -0.72 4.05
C MET A 95 11.96 0.73 4.08
N GLU A 96 11.39 1.21 2.98
CA GLU A 96 10.85 2.57 2.90
C GLU A 96 9.62 2.75 3.79
N LEU A 97 8.73 1.75 3.90
CA LEU A 97 7.62 1.79 4.85
C LEU A 97 8.13 2.02 6.28
N ILE A 98 9.14 1.26 6.70
CA ILE A 98 9.73 1.37 8.03
C ILE A 98 10.40 2.73 8.23
N GLY A 99 11.17 3.20 7.24
CA GLY A 99 11.89 4.47 7.33
C GLY A 99 11.02 5.72 7.18
N THR A 100 9.80 5.59 6.65
CA THR A 100 8.90 6.72 6.38
C THR A 100 7.61 6.63 7.20
N ASN A 101 6.61 5.86 6.75
CA ASN A 101 5.28 5.74 7.36
C ASN A 101 5.32 5.33 8.85
N CYS A 102 6.18 4.37 9.19
CA CYS A 102 6.23 3.79 10.53
C CYS A 102 7.20 4.50 11.48
N HIS A 103 7.96 5.49 11.00
CA HIS A 103 8.91 6.25 11.80
C HIS A 103 8.38 7.67 12.12
N PRO A 104 8.64 8.26 13.30
CA PRO A 104 8.24 9.63 13.60
C PRO A 104 8.74 10.68 12.59
N PHE A 105 9.87 10.39 11.94
CA PHE A 105 10.45 11.15 10.83
C PHE A 105 9.48 11.36 9.66
N GLY A 106 8.50 10.46 9.46
CA GLY A 106 7.48 10.59 8.43
C GLY A 106 6.70 11.90 8.48
N LYS A 107 6.58 12.54 9.65
CA LYS A 107 5.94 13.87 9.77
C LYS A 107 6.71 14.97 9.04
N GLU A 108 8.04 14.91 9.07
CA GLU A 108 8.89 15.86 8.34
C GLU A 108 8.79 15.62 6.83
N LEU A 109 8.67 14.35 6.42
CA LEU A 109 8.47 13.96 5.02
C LEU A 109 7.12 14.45 4.49
N VAL A 110 6.07 14.49 5.31
CA VAL A 110 4.78 15.07 4.92
C VAL A 110 4.92 16.57 4.62
N LEU A 111 5.61 17.31 5.49
CA LEU A 111 5.84 18.75 5.30
C LEU A 111 6.70 19.02 4.06
N HIS A 112 7.77 18.23 3.88
CA HIS A 112 8.63 18.31 2.71
C HIS A 112 7.89 17.97 1.42
N GLY A 113 7.10 16.89 1.44
CA GLY A 113 6.25 16.46 0.34
C GLY A 113 5.30 17.56 -0.13
N MET A 114 4.62 18.19 0.83
CA MET A 114 3.72 19.29 0.52
C MET A 114 4.45 20.50 -0.06
N LYS A 115 5.63 20.85 0.49
CA LYS A 115 6.41 22.00 0.04
C LYS A 115 7.01 21.81 -1.36
N CYS A 116 7.57 20.64 -1.65
CA CYS A 116 8.37 20.40 -2.85
C CYS A 116 7.54 19.76 -3.99
N PHE A 117 6.55 18.94 -3.66
CA PHE A 117 5.77 18.15 -4.61
C PHE A 117 4.27 18.44 -4.58
N LYS A 118 3.82 19.39 -3.74
CA LYS A 118 2.40 19.77 -3.57
C LYS A 118 1.51 18.61 -3.13
N ASN A 119 2.09 17.58 -2.51
CA ASN A 119 1.39 16.43 -1.97
C ASN A 119 2.18 15.89 -0.77
N GLY A 120 1.55 15.87 0.40
CA GLY A 120 2.18 15.40 1.64
C GLY A 120 2.49 13.90 1.65
N ARG A 121 1.94 13.13 0.73
CA ARG A 121 2.18 11.69 0.59
C ARG A 121 3.32 11.37 -0.37
N SER A 122 3.85 12.35 -1.12
CA SER A 122 4.84 12.11 -2.18
C SER A 122 6.12 11.47 -1.67
N CYS A 123 6.56 11.76 -0.44
CA CYS A 123 7.79 11.22 0.15
C CYS A 123 7.55 10.03 1.08
N LEU A 124 6.35 9.46 1.08
CA LEU A 124 6.00 8.30 1.91
C LEU A 124 5.85 7.06 1.03
N ALA A 125 6.22 5.91 1.60
CA ALA A 125 6.21 4.62 0.91
C ALA A 125 4.80 4.21 0.48
N ASP A 126 3.83 4.36 1.37
CA ASP A 126 2.40 4.11 1.12
C ASP A 126 2.13 2.78 0.41
N PRO A 127 2.60 1.64 0.96
CA PRO A 127 2.37 0.35 0.33
C PRO A 127 0.87 0.04 0.31
N LEU A 128 0.40 -0.47 -0.83
CA LEU A 128 -0.97 -0.91 -1.01
C LEU A 128 -1.20 -2.19 -0.19
N GLY A 129 -2.09 -2.10 0.80
CA GLY A 129 -2.60 -3.26 1.54
C GLY A 129 -3.93 -3.74 0.96
N VAL A 130 -4.21 -5.03 1.13
CA VAL A 130 -5.49 -5.64 0.77
C VAL A 130 -6.10 -6.39 1.94
N GLY A 131 -7.41 -6.59 1.86
CA GLY A 131 -7.98 -7.80 2.40
C GLY A 131 -9.49 -7.75 2.54
N CYS A 132 -10.04 -8.74 3.25
CA CYS A 132 -11.43 -9.11 3.08
C CYS A 132 -12.14 -9.36 4.41
N LEU A 133 -13.45 -9.19 4.40
CA LEU A 133 -14.34 -9.74 5.41
C LEU A 133 -14.89 -11.05 4.87
N LEU A 134 -14.40 -12.18 5.40
CA LEU A 134 -14.84 -13.50 4.99
C LEU A 134 -16.10 -13.89 5.76
N LEU A 135 -17.22 -14.01 5.04
CA LEU A 135 -18.50 -14.49 5.57
C LEU A 135 -18.62 -16.00 5.35
N THR A 136 -18.80 -16.75 6.43
CA THR A 136 -19.03 -18.20 6.38
C THR A 136 -20.48 -18.54 6.04
N ALA A 137 -20.73 -19.79 5.62
CA ALA A 137 -22.08 -20.26 5.30
C ALA A 137 -23.05 -20.23 6.51
N ASP A 138 -22.54 -20.21 7.73
CA ASP A 138 -23.30 -20.02 8.97
C ASP A 138 -23.33 -18.56 9.45
N GLU A 139 -23.13 -17.60 8.53
CA GLU A 139 -23.28 -16.16 8.72
C GLU A 139 -22.35 -15.54 9.77
N LYS A 140 -21.12 -16.05 9.89
CA LYS A 140 -20.09 -15.50 10.79
C LYS A 140 -18.94 -14.87 10.01
N PHE A 141 -18.33 -13.85 10.61
CA PHE A 141 -17.10 -13.26 10.10
C PHE A 141 -15.88 -13.93 10.72
N LEU A 142 -14.91 -14.27 9.87
CA LEU A 142 -13.62 -14.77 10.32
C LEU A 142 -12.69 -13.60 10.69
N PHE A 143 -12.10 -13.71 11.88
CA PHE A 143 -11.02 -12.84 12.34
C PHE A 143 -9.82 -13.67 12.77
N LEU A 144 -8.63 -13.13 12.55
CA LEU A 144 -7.36 -13.71 12.95
C LEU A 144 -6.83 -12.95 14.16
N LYS A 145 -6.15 -13.66 15.08
CA LYS A 145 -5.41 -13.01 16.17
C LYS A 145 -3.94 -12.98 15.79
N ARG A 146 -3.39 -11.77 15.65
CA ARG A 146 -1.99 -11.56 15.30
C ARG A 146 -1.07 -12.09 16.40
N ALA A 147 0.05 -12.67 16.00
CA ALA A 147 1.04 -13.16 16.94
C ALA A 147 1.72 -12.02 17.72
N MET A 148 2.30 -12.32 18.87
CA MET A 148 2.96 -11.31 19.71
C MET A 148 4.32 -10.85 19.16
N TRP A 149 4.87 -11.60 18.20
CA TRP A 149 6.20 -11.34 17.62
C TRP A 149 6.14 -10.58 16.28
N THR A 150 4.96 -10.21 15.78
CA THR A 150 4.84 -9.42 14.54
C THR A 150 5.42 -8.02 14.72
N GLY A 151 5.93 -7.41 13.65
CA GLY A 151 6.47 -6.04 13.71
C GLY A 151 5.40 -5.00 14.06
N GLU A 152 4.17 -5.23 13.60
CA GLU A 152 3.03 -4.32 13.72
C GLU A 152 1.84 -5.01 14.41
N ASP A 153 1.07 -4.24 15.17
CA ASP A 153 -0.24 -4.62 15.72
C ASP A 153 -0.28 -5.97 16.48
N LYS A 154 0.77 -6.21 17.27
CA LYS A 154 0.97 -7.42 18.08
C LYS A 154 -0.26 -7.76 18.93
N GLY A 155 -0.72 -9.00 18.86
CA GLY A 155 -1.82 -9.52 19.69
C GLY A 155 -3.22 -9.00 19.36
N LYS A 156 -3.35 -8.09 18.38
CA LYS A 156 -4.64 -7.54 17.96
C LYS A 156 -5.41 -8.51 17.07
N LEU A 157 -6.72 -8.29 16.96
CA LEU A 157 -7.54 -8.94 15.95
C LEU A 157 -7.35 -8.24 14.61
N ASP A 158 -7.35 -9.04 13.55
CA ASP A 158 -7.22 -8.60 12.18
C ASP A 158 -8.18 -9.39 11.30
N ARG A 159 -8.43 -8.86 10.10
CA ARG A 159 -9.11 -9.58 9.03
C ARG A 159 -8.08 -10.29 8.14
N PRO A 160 -8.45 -11.34 7.39
CA PRO A 160 -7.58 -11.87 6.36
C PRO A 160 -7.17 -10.77 5.37
N GLY A 161 -5.91 -10.78 4.95
CA GLY A 161 -5.31 -9.72 4.16
C GLY A 161 -3.79 -9.84 4.08
N GLY A 162 -3.19 -8.86 3.43
CA GLY A 162 -1.76 -8.83 3.18
C GLY A 162 -1.37 -7.65 2.30
N HIS A 163 -0.19 -7.73 1.71
CA HIS A 163 0.30 -6.74 0.75
C HIS A 163 0.68 -7.45 -0.55
N PRO A 164 0.00 -7.19 -1.67
CA PRO A 164 0.30 -7.81 -2.96
C PRO A 164 1.74 -7.51 -3.37
N GLU A 165 2.37 -8.46 -4.06
CA GLU A 165 3.80 -8.39 -4.32
C GLU A 165 4.12 -8.19 -5.79
N PRO A 166 4.88 -7.13 -6.13
CA PRO A 166 5.36 -6.91 -7.49
C PRO A 166 6.10 -8.11 -8.10
N ASP A 167 6.84 -8.88 -7.29
CA ASP A 167 7.64 -10.01 -7.75
C ASP A 167 6.77 -11.20 -8.22
N ASN A 168 5.54 -11.35 -7.69
CA ASN A 168 4.56 -12.32 -8.18
C ASN A 168 4.05 -11.96 -9.59
N VAL A 169 4.08 -10.67 -9.94
CA VAL A 169 3.79 -10.20 -11.29
C VAL A 169 5.00 -10.39 -12.19
N SER A 170 6.19 -10.00 -11.77
CA SER A 170 7.42 -10.16 -12.56
C SER A 170 8.65 -9.87 -11.71
N LEU A 171 9.63 -10.77 -11.73
CA LEU A 171 10.94 -10.55 -11.08
C LEU A 171 11.74 -9.37 -11.68
N ALA A 172 11.32 -8.86 -12.85
CA ALA A 172 11.95 -7.73 -13.53
C ALA A 172 11.11 -6.44 -13.44
N ILE A 173 10.04 -6.41 -12.63
CA ILE A 173 9.10 -5.27 -12.59
C ILE A 173 9.78 -3.96 -12.19
N GLN A 174 10.82 -4.02 -11.35
CA GLN A 174 11.63 -2.87 -10.94
C GLN A 174 12.46 -2.28 -12.09
N SER A 175 12.72 -3.06 -13.14
CA SER A 175 13.49 -2.65 -14.32
C SER A 175 12.63 -2.41 -15.56
N TRP A 176 11.30 -2.42 -15.42
CA TRP A 176 10.40 -2.16 -16.54
C TRP A 176 10.58 -0.76 -17.10
N THR A 177 10.62 -0.69 -18.42
CA THR A 177 10.53 0.55 -19.19
C THR A 177 9.12 1.14 -19.10
N GLU A 178 8.96 2.42 -19.46
CA GLU A 178 7.63 3.05 -19.56
C GLU A 178 6.68 2.29 -20.48
N GLU A 179 7.20 1.69 -21.56
CA GLU A 179 6.42 0.88 -22.48
C GLU A 179 5.90 -0.39 -21.79
N GLU A 180 6.76 -1.09 -21.04
CA GLU A 180 6.38 -2.29 -20.29
C GLU A 180 5.37 -1.99 -19.18
N CYS A 181 5.50 -0.84 -18.51
CA CYS A 181 4.53 -0.40 -17.51
C CYS A 181 3.12 -0.15 -18.10
N ARG A 182 3.03 0.19 -19.40
CA ARG A 182 1.76 0.48 -20.08
C ARG A 182 1.17 -0.71 -20.83
N LYS A 183 1.89 -1.84 -20.91
CA LYS A 183 1.42 -3.06 -21.60
C LYS A 183 0.13 -3.60 -20.95
N PRO A 184 -0.98 -3.76 -21.70
CA PRO A 184 -2.26 -4.20 -21.14
C PRO A 184 -2.20 -5.53 -20.38
N GLU A 185 -1.34 -6.46 -20.83
CA GLU A 185 -1.11 -7.74 -20.18
C GLU A 185 -0.44 -7.57 -18.81
N ASN A 186 0.51 -6.65 -18.68
CA ASN A 186 1.19 -6.36 -17.41
C ASN A 186 0.25 -5.69 -16.43
N LEU A 187 -0.52 -4.69 -16.88
CA LEU A 187 -1.54 -4.02 -16.06
C LEU A 187 -2.61 -5.00 -15.58
N ARG A 188 -3.00 -5.97 -16.44
CA ARG A 188 -3.91 -7.05 -16.05
C ARG A 188 -3.30 -7.93 -14.97
N ARG A 189 -2.04 -8.35 -15.09
CA ARG A 189 -1.37 -9.16 -14.08
C ARG A 189 -1.24 -8.44 -12.74
N ILE A 190 -0.94 -7.14 -12.74
CA ILE A 190 -0.93 -6.32 -11.51
C ILE A 190 -2.33 -6.29 -10.87
N ARG A 191 -3.37 -6.04 -11.66
CA ARG A 191 -4.74 -6.08 -11.17
C ARG A 191 -5.06 -7.45 -10.58
N ASP A 192 -4.62 -8.51 -11.25
CA ASP A 192 -4.95 -9.84 -10.83
C ASP A 192 -4.28 -10.16 -9.48
N GLU A 193 -2.99 -9.83 -9.32
CA GLU A 193 -2.25 -9.92 -8.05
C GLU A 193 -2.92 -9.14 -6.89
N ILE A 194 -3.43 -7.93 -7.13
CA ILE A 194 -4.12 -7.14 -6.09
C ILE A 194 -5.36 -7.87 -5.55
N PHE A 195 -6.08 -8.57 -6.42
CA PHE A 195 -7.29 -9.29 -6.02
C PHE A 195 -7.01 -10.70 -5.50
N ASP A 196 -5.98 -11.38 -6.03
CA ASP A 196 -5.68 -12.77 -5.70
C ASP A 196 -4.66 -12.91 -4.56
N SER A 197 -3.95 -11.85 -4.17
CA SER A 197 -3.06 -11.91 -3.01
C SER A 197 -3.80 -12.17 -1.69
N VAL A 198 -5.08 -11.76 -1.57
CA VAL A 198 -5.87 -11.97 -0.33
C VAL A 198 -6.15 -13.45 -0.03
N ILE A 199 -6.09 -14.34 -1.02
CA ILE A 199 -6.30 -15.78 -0.81
C ILE A 199 -5.02 -16.50 -0.33
N HIS A 200 -3.88 -15.81 -0.34
CA HIS A 200 -2.60 -16.33 0.13
C HIS A 200 -2.22 -15.63 1.44
N GLU A 201 -1.71 -16.39 2.41
CA GLU A 201 -1.18 -15.85 3.66
C GLU A 201 0.34 -15.65 3.50
N GLU A 202 0.86 -14.50 3.96
CA GLU A 202 2.30 -14.22 4.09
C GLU A 202 2.75 -14.22 5.55
#